data_AF-A0A3F2RZA6-F1
#
_entry.id   AF-A0A3F2RZA6-F1
#
_cell.length_a   1.000
_cell.length_b   1.000
_cell.length_c   1.000
_cell.angle_alpha   90.00
_cell.angle_beta   90.00
_cell.angle_gamma   90.00
#
_symmetry.space_group_name_H-M   'P 1'
#
loop_
_entity.id
_entity.type
_entity.pdbx_description
1 polymer ?
#
loop_
_entity_poly.entity_id
_entity_poly.type
_entity_poly.pdbx_seq_one_letter_code
_entity_poly.pdbx_strand_id
1 'polypeptide(L)' 'MAAAGKFIRYYLDREPMVVLSCAIGTVALSMPLVVVPIRRSMGLPTDQYDGPFIPDHIKKSRGKEAF' A
#
# COMPACT_ATOMS: atom_id res chain seq x y z
N MET A 1 22.97 14.12 14.35
CA MET A 1 21.83 13.24 14.01
C MET A 1 20.53 13.96 14.24
N ALA A 2 19.61 13.85 13.28
CA ALA A 2 18.48 14.73 13.02
C ALA A 2 17.49 14.88 14.18
N ALA A 3 16.92 16.08 14.35
CA ALA A 3 15.91 16.42 15.36
C ALA A 3 14.73 15.42 15.41
N ALA A 4 14.35 14.84 14.27
CA ALA A 4 13.35 13.79 14.17
C ALA A 4 13.68 12.53 15.00
N GLY A 5 14.94 12.11 15.05
CA GLY A 5 15.34 10.95 15.85
C GLY A 5 15.21 11.19 17.35
N LYS A 6 15.50 12.42 17.81
CA LYS A 6 15.29 12.82 19.21
C LYS A 6 13.80 12.90 19.55
N PHE A 7 12.99 13.43 18.63
CA PHE A 7 11.53 13.50 18.78
C PHE A 7 10.88 12.12 18.87
N ILE A 8 11.22 11.21 17.95
CA ILE A 8 10.68 9.84 17.94
C ILE A 8 11.07 9.13 19.23
N ARG A 9 12.34 9.23 19.66
CA ARG A 9 12.79 8.59 20.90
C ARG A 9 12.06 9.15 22.13
N TYR A 10 11.86 10.46 22.21
CA TYR A 10 11.11 11.09 23.28
C TYR A 10 9.66 10.59 23.37
N TYR A 11 8.96 10.45 22.24
CA TYR A 11 7.58 9.98 22.22
C TYR A 11 7.45 8.46 22.40
N LEU A 12 8.44 7.68 21.95
CA LEU A 12 8.48 6.24 22.22
C LEU A 12 8.55 5.94 23.71
N ASP A 13 9.30 6.73 24.49
CA ASP A 13 9.43 6.54 25.93
C ASP A 13 8.17 6.98 26.70
N ARG A 14 7.39 7.93 26.17
CA ARG A 14 6.21 8.51 26.84
C ARG A 14 4.90 7.83 26.45
N GLU A 15 4.70 7.60 25.15
CA GLU A 15 3.44 7.11 24.57
C GLU A 15 3.72 6.03 23.51
N PRO A 16 4.31 4.89 23.91
CA PRO A 16 4.79 3.86 22.98
C PRO A 16 3.67 3.32 22.07
N MET A 17 2.46 3.19 22.61
CA MET A 17 1.31 2.66 21.86
C MET A 17 0.86 3.61 20.74
N VAL A 18 0.94 4.92 20.95
CA VAL A 18 0.57 5.91 19.92
C VAL A 18 1.56 5.85 18.77
N VAL A 19 2.87 5.90 19.08
CA VAL A 19 3.92 5.83 18.06
C VAL A 19 3.85 4.53 17.27
N LEU A 20 3.66 3.40 17.95
CA LEU A 20 3.54 2.09 17.30
C LEU A 20 2.30 2.04 16.41
N SER A 21 1.16 2.54 16.86
CA SER A 21 -0.08 2.57 16.07
C SER A 21 0.08 3.42 14.81
N CYS A 22 0.69 4.60 14.92
CA CYS A 22 0.99 5.46 13.77
C CYS A 22 1.98 4.80 12.80
N ALA A 23 3.00 4.10 13.32
CA ALA A 23 3.97 3.38 12.50
C ALA A 23 3.30 2.23 11.73
N ILE A 24 2.49 1.40 12.40
CA ILE A 24 1.74 0.31 11.78
C ILE A 24 0.78 0.86 10.72
N GLY A 25 0.02 1.91 11.04
CA GLY A 25 -0.88 2.56 10.10
C GLY A 25 -0.15 3.08 8.86
N THR A 26 1.00 3.73 9.04
CA THR A 26 1.81 4.24 7.93
C THR A 26 2.35 3.12 7.04
N VAL A 27 2.82 2.02 7.64
CA VAL A 27 3.27 0.84 6.89
C VAL A 27 2.11 0.22 6.11
N ALA A 28 0.97 0.00 6.76
CA ALA A 28 -0.20 -0.60 6.12
C ALA A 28 -0.73 0.24 4.94
N LEU A 29 -0.80 1.56 5.09
CA LEU A 29 -1.25 2.46 4.03
C LEU A 29 -0.25 2.57 2.86
N SER A 30 1.05 2.41 3.13
CA SER A 30 2.08 2.44 2.07
C SER A 30 2.27 1.09 1.37
N MET A 31 1.80 -0.03 1.94
CA MET A 31 1.95 -1.36 1.37
C MET A 31 1.45 -1.49 -0.08
N PRO A 32 0.24 -1.03 -0.47
CA PRO A 32 -0.23 -1.15 -1.85
C PRO A 32 0.68 -0.46 -2.87
N LEU A 33 1.33 0.65 -2.49
CA LEU A 33 2.22 1.40 -3.37
C LEU A 33 3.55 0.68 -3.63
N VAL A 34 4.00 -0.16 -2.72
CA VAL A 34 5.33 -0.80 -2.78
C VAL A 34 5.21 -2.30 -3.06
N VAL A 35 4.31 -2.99 -2.38
CA VAL A 35 4.15 -4.45 -2.47
C VAL A 35 3.59 -4.86 -3.83
N VAL A 36 2.62 -4.13 -4.39
CA VAL A 36 2.02 -4.46 -5.68
C VAL A 36 3.05 -4.45 -6.82
N PRO A 37 3.83 -3.36 -7.05
CA PRO A 37 4.83 -3.36 -8.12
C PRO A 37 5.93 -4.42 -7.92
N ILE A 38 6.35 -4.68 -6.68
CA ILE A 38 7.31 -5.77 -6.37
C ILE A 38 6.73 -7.13 -6.73
N ARG A 39 5.47 -7.40 -6.37
CA ARG A 39 4.81 -8.67 -6.70
C ARG A 39 4.65 -8.84 -8.21
N ARG A 40 4.34 -7.77 -8.94
CA ARG A 40 4.28 -7.79 -10.41
C ARG A 40 5.64 -8.07 -11.04
N SER A 41 6.72 -7.49 -10.54
CA SER A 41 8.06 -7.75 -11.10
C SER A 41 8.52 -9.21 -10.86
N MET A 42 7.97 -9.88 -9.85
CA MET A 42 8.17 -11.31 -9.60
C MET A 42 7.20 -12.23 -10.38
N GLY A 43 6.26 -11.67 -11.16
CA GLY A 43 5.23 -12.45 -11.86
C GLY A 43 4.16 -13.06 -10.94
N LEU A 44 4.00 -12.54 -9.72
CA LEU A 44 2.98 -13.00 -8.78
C LEU A 44 1.62 -12.32 -9.07
N PRO A 45 0.49 -13.01 -8.85
CA PRO A 45 -0.84 -12.48 -9.19
C PRO A 45 -1.24 -11.29 -8.31
N THR A 46 -1.64 -10.17 -8.92
CA THR A 46 -2.08 -8.93 -8.24
C THR A 46 -3.54 -8.55 -8.52
N ASP A 47 -4.36 -9.49 -8.98
CA ASP A 47 -5.75 -9.24 -9.43
C ASP A 47 -6.65 -8.61 -8.36
N GLN A 48 -6.31 -8.76 -7.08
CA GLN A 48 -6.98 -8.11 -5.94
C GLN A 48 -6.87 -6.56 -5.97
N TYR A 49 -5.87 -6.03 -6.67
CA TYR A 49 -5.63 -4.59 -6.83
C TYR A 49 -6.00 -4.09 -8.23
N ASP A 50 -5.88 -4.95 -9.25
CA ASP A 50 -6.11 -4.61 -10.65
C ASP A 50 -7.57 -4.80 -11.11
N GLY A 51 -8.38 -5.45 -10.29
CA GLY A 51 -9.74 -5.84 -10.66
C GLY A 51 -9.76 -7.15 -11.46
N PRO A 52 -10.97 -7.68 -11.78
CA PRO A 52 -11.09 -8.95 -12.48
C PRO A 52 -10.39 -8.89 -13.84
N PHE A 53 -9.61 -9.92 -14.17
CA PHE A 53 -9.09 -10.13 -15.52
C PHE A 53 -10.28 -10.35 -16.47
N ILE A 54 -10.66 -9.31 -17.21
CA ILE A 54 -11.68 -9.40 -18.26
C ILE A 54 -10.96 -9.70 -19.58
N PRO A 55 -11.16 -10.87 -20.20
CA PRO A 55 -10.61 -11.19 -21.51
C PRO A 55 -10.95 -10.11 -22.55
N ASP A 56 -10.02 -9.80 -23.45
CA ASP A 56 -10.17 -8.67 -24.38
C ASP A 56 -11.37 -8.80 -25.33
N HIS A 57 -11.81 -10.03 -25.63
CA HIS A 57 -13.02 -10.29 -26.40
C HIS A 57 -14.32 -9.90 -25.66
N ILE A 58 -14.30 -9.83 -24.32
CA ILE A 58 -15.41 -9.37 -23.48
C ILE A 58 -15.36 -7.85 -23.27
N LYS A 59 -14.16 -7.25 -23.21
CA LYS A 59 -13.97 -5.79 -23.02
C LYS A 59 -14.64 -4.95 -24.10
N LYS A 60 -14.68 -5.40 -25.36
CA LYS A 60 -15.26 -4.63 -26.48
C LYS A 60 -16.78 -4.41 -26.35
N SER A 61 -17.49 -5.27 -25.61
CA SER A 61 -18.96 -5.22 -25.44
C SER A 61 -19.40 -4.21 -24.38
N ARG A 62 -18.60 -4.03 -23.32
CA ARG A 62 -18.84 -2.99 -22.32
C ARG A 62 -18.19 -1.71 -22.84
N GLY A 63 -19.02 -0.79 -23.35
CA GLY A 63 -18.59 0.49 -23.90
C GLY A 63 -17.55 1.19 -23.04
N LYS A 64 -16.79 2.12 -23.64
CA LYS A 64 -15.69 2.91 -23.07
C LYS A 64 -16.07 3.76 -21.84
N GLU A 65 -16.88 3.29 -20.91
CA GLU A 65 -17.28 3.98 -19.69
C GLU A 65 -17.42 2.93 -18.60
N ALA A 66 -16.31 2.63 -17.95
CA ALA A 66 -16.29 1.94 -16.67
C ALA A 66 -15.23 2.59 -15.79
N PHE A 67 -15.36 3.91 -15.62
CA PHE A 67 -15.08 4.68 -14.41
C PHE A 67 -16.03 5.88 -14.41
#